data_AF-A0A1H2T8H9-F1
#
_entry.id   AF-A0A1H2T8H9-F1
#
_cell.length_a   1.000
_cell.length_b   1.000
_cell.length_c   1.000
_cell.angle_alpha   90.00
_cell.angle_beta   90.00
_cell.angle_gamma   90.00
#
_symmetry.space_group_name_H-M   'P 1'
#
loop_
_entity.id
_entity.type
_entity.pdbx_description
1 polymer ?
#
loop_
_entity_poly.entity_id
_entity_poly.type
_entity_poly.pdbx_seq_one_letter_code
_entity_poly.pdbx_strand_id
1 'polypeptide(L)' 'MDQLHSTTALHQKGKHLSYEERVIIQLRVKDNFSIRAIAAEIGFLPTTVSNEIKRGTVTLYNGHETA' A
#
# COMPACT_ATOMS: atom_id res chain seq x y z
N MET A 1 -11.36 -28.88 -4.99
CA MET A 1 -11.79 -27.57 -4.47
C MET A 1 -10.96 -26.52 -5.19
N ASP A 2 -11.49 -26.01 -6.29
CA ASP A 2 -10.83 -25.04 -7.15
C ASP A 2 -10.94 -23.64 -6.54
N GLN A 3 -10.00 -23.29 -5.67
CA GLN A 3 -9.82 -21.91 -5.24
C GLN A 3 -9.07 -21.13 -6.32
N LEU A 4 -9.80 -20.69 -7.35
CA LEU A 4 -9.33 -19.81 -8.41
C LEU A 4 -9.08 -18.39 -7.84
N HIS A 5 -7.98 -18.22 -7.12
CA HIS A 5 -7.51 -16.91 -6.66
C HIS A 5 -6.40 -16.40 -7.57
N SER A 6 -6.71 -15.98 -8.79
CA SER A 6 -5.74 -15.25 -9.62
C SER A 6 -6.44 -14.35 -10.65
N THR A 7 -7.35 -13.48 -10.21
CA THR A 7 -7.64 -12.24 -10.95
C THR A 7 -6.58 -11.21 -10.59
N THR A 8 -5.32 -11.50 -10.94
CA THR A 8 -4.23 -10.55 -10.78
C THR A 8 -4.24 -9.69 -12.03
N ALA A 9 -4.88 -8.53 -11.95
CA ALA A 9 -4.64 -7.44 -12.90
C ALA A 9 -3.12 -7.33 -13.07
N LEU A 10 -2.65 -7.49 -14.31
CA LEU A 10 -1.26 -7.61 -14.76
C LEU A 10 -0.25 -6.90 -13.85
N HIS A 11 0.20 -7.59 -12.81
CA HIS A 11 1.25 -7.08 -11.94
C HIS A 11 2.55 -7.10 -12.73
N GLN A 12 3.09 -5.92 -13.02
CA GLN A 12 4.41 -5.78 -13.61
C GLN A 12 5.46 -6.20 -12.56
N LYS A 13 5.93 -7.44 -12.66
CA LYS A 13 6.98 -7.97 -11.80
C LYS A 13 8.20 -7.03 -11.83
N GLY A 14 8.61 -6.55 -10.66
CA GLY A 14 9.74 -5.61 -10.52
C GLY A 14 9.34 -4.13 -10.47
N LYS A 15 8.04 -3.79 -10.58
CA LYS A 15 7.59 -2.43 -10.28
C LYS A 15 7.68 -2.19 -8.78
N HIS A 16 8.57 -1.27 -8.38
CA HIS A 16 8.62 -0.76 -7.01
C HIS A 16 7.52 0.29 -6.82
N LEU A 17 7.01 0.41 -5.59
CA LEU A 17 6.10 1.50 -5.26
C LEU A 17 6.80 2.85 -5.44
N SER A 18 6.20 3.73 -6.21
CA SER A 18 6.58 5.12 -6.32
C SER A 18 6.31 5.86 -5.01
N TYR A 19 6.96 7.01 -4.84
CA TYR A 19 6.73 7.89 -3.69
C TYR A 19 5.26 8.25 -3.49
N GLU A 20 4.56 8.62 -4.57
CA GLU A 20 3.14 8.96 -4.55
C GLU A 20 2.27 7.78 -4.08
N GLU A 21 2.53 6.58 -4.62
CA GLU A 21 1.82 5.34 -4.25
C GLU A 21 2.05 5.01 -2.77
N ARG A 22 3.26 5.25 -2.25
CA ARG A 22 3.55 5.14 -0.82
C ARG A 22 2.74 6.14 -0.02
N VAL A 23 2.74 7.43 -0.37
CA VAL A 23 1.97 8.49 0.33
C VAL A 23 0.48 8.15 0.41
N ILE A 24 -0.10 7.63 -0.68
CA ILE A 24 -1.51 7.19 -0.72
C ILE A 24 -1.75 6.07 0.29
N ILE A 25 -0.87 5.06 0.35
CA ILE A 25 -0.96 3.98 1.36
C ILE A 25 -0.97 4.57 2.76
N GLN A 26 -0.08 5.52 3.07
CA GLN A 26 0.00 6.09 4.42
C GLN A 26 -1.25 6.89 4.79
N LEU A 27 -1.73 7.73 3.88
CA LEU A 27 -2.92 8.54 4.08
C LEU A 27 -4.13 7.64 4.37
N ARG A 28 -4.35 6.64 3.52
CA ARG A 28 -5.48 5.72 3.66
C ARG A 28 -5.40 4.83 4.89
N VAL A 29 -4.19 4.41 5.29
CA VAL A 29 -3.98 3.72 6.57
C VAL A 29 -4.37 4.64 7.74
N LYS A 30 -4.01 5.94 7.68
CA LYS A 30 -4.41 6.93 8.70
C LYS A 30 -5.93 7.14 8.73
N ASP A 31 -6.58 7.07 7.58
CA ASP A 31 -8.04 7.11 7.45
C ASP A 31 -8.74 5.79 7.84
N ASN A 32 -8.00 4.80 8.37
CA ASN A 32 -8.49 3.47 8.79
C ASN A 32 -9.10 2.64 7.64
N PHE A 33 -8.64 2.84 6.41
CA PHE A 33 -9.05 2.00 5.29
C PHE A 33 -8.48 0.58 5.40
N SER A 34 -9.23 -0.40 4.90
CA SER A 34 -8.72 -1.77 4.79
C SER A 34 -7.61 -1.88 3.75
N ILE A 35 -6.63 -2.75 3.99
CA ILE A 35 -5.51 -3.02 3.06
C ILE A 35 -6.02 -3.36 1.64
N ARG A 36 -7.15 -4.08 1.55
CA ARG A 36 -7.77 -4.44 0.27
C ARG A 36 -8.34 -3.23 -0.47
N ALA A 37 -8.98 -2.30 0.24
CA ALA A 37 -9.50 -1.07 -0.36
C ALA A 37 -8.36 -0.19 -0.89
N ILE A 38 -7.29 -0.05 -0.11
CA ILE A 38 -6.08 0.68 -0.51
C ILE A 38 -5.47 0.07 -1.77
N ALA A 39 -5.27 -1.25 -1.76
CA ALA A 39 -4.72 -1.98 -2.89
C ALA A 39 -5.54 -1.82 -4.18
N ALA A 40 -6.88 -1.79 -4.07
CA ALA A 40 -7.78 -1.55 -5.20
C ALA A 40 -7.67 -0.12 -5.76
N GLU A 41 -7.43 0.87 -4.90
CA GLU A 41 -7.25 2.27 -5.32
C GLU A 41 -5.95 2.49 -6.11
N ILE A 42 -4.84 1.91 -5.65
CA ILE A 42 -3.53 2.06 -6.31
C ILE A 42 -3.25 0.97 -7.37
N GLY A 43 -4.14 -0.01 -7.53
CA GLY A 43 -3.97 -1.11 -8.48
C GLY A 43 -2.86 -2.10 -8.12
N PHE A 44 -2.47 -2.20 -6.85
CA PHE A 44 -1.49 -3.17 -6.36
C PHE A 44 -2.16 -4.36 -5.66
N LEU A 45 -1.36 -5.38 -5.33
CA LEU A 45 -1.84 -6.48 -4.52
C LEU A 45 -1.94 -6.07 -3.05
N PRO A 46 -2.91 -6.62 -2.29
CA PRO A 46 -3.00 -6.43 -0.84
C PRO A 46 -1.72 -6.85 -0.11
N THR A 47 -0.99 -7.83 -0.64
CA THR A 47 0.31 -8.27 -0.10
C THR A 47 1.39 -7.21 -0.25
N THR A 48 1.41 -6.47 -1.36
CA THR A 48 2.33 -5.35 -1.60
C THR A 48 2.08 -4.24 -0.58
N VAL A 49 0.83 -3.85 -0.38
CA VAL A 49 0.44 -2.84 0.62
C VAL A 49 0.77 -3.33 2.04
N SER A 50 0.48 -4.59 2.36
CA SER A 50 0.84 -5.17 3.67
C SER A 50 2.35 -5.18 3.91
N ASN A 51 3.14 -5.50 2.89
CA ASN A 51 4.60 -5.49 2.98
C ASN A 51 5.15 -4.08 3.15
N GLU A 52 4.57 -3.07 2.50
CA GLU A 52 4.94 -1.67 2.69
C GLU A 52 4.67 -1.21 4.13
N ILE A 53 3.48 -1.50 4.66
CA ILE A 53 3.11 -1.17 6.05
C ILE A 53 4.06 -1.86 7.04
N LYS A 54 4.37 -3.16 6.85
CA LYS A 54 5.28 -3.92 7.70
C LYS A 54 6.73 -3.44 7.65
N ARG A 55 7.19 -2.93 6.50
CA ARG A 55 8.54 -2.35 6.34
C ARG A 55 8.73 -1.05 7.12
N GLY A 56 7.64 -0.48 7.61
CA GLY A 56 7.61 0.82 8.27
C GLY A 56 7.15 1.84 7.25
N THR A 57 5.94 2.35 7.49
CA THR A 57 5.43 3.60 6.92
C THR A 57 6.56 4.63 7.00
N VAL A 58 7.28 4.87 5.90
CA VAL A 58 8.35 5.88 5.88
C VAL A 58 7.68 7.16 6.36
N THR A 59 7.97 7.64 7.57
CA THR A 59 7.38 8.88 8.09
C THR A 59 7.96 10.02 7.27
N LEU A 60 7.40 10.25 6.08
CA LEU A 60 7.81 11.31 5.17
C LEU A 60 7.41 12.68 5.70
N TYR A 61 6.72 12.71 6.84
CA TYR A 61 6.48 13.89 7.65
C TYR A 61 6.83 13.59 9.11
N ASN A 62 8.11 13.73 9.47
CA ASN A 62 8.45 14.12 10.83
C ASN A 62 8.06 15.60 10.94
N GLY A 63 6.78 15.85 11.26
CA GLY A 63 6.41 17.14 11.83
C GLY A 63 7.25 17.31 13.09
N HIS A 64 8.35 18.03 12.99
CA HIS A 64 9.09 18.50 14.14
C HIS A 64 8.17 19.51 14.82
N GLU A 65 7.29 19.02 15.68
CA GLU A 65 6.57 19.85 16.65
C GLU A 65 7.64 20.36 17.62
N THR A 66 8.22 21.51 17.29
CA THR A 66 8.94 22.32 18.28
C THR A 66 7.91 22.79 19.30
N ALA A 67 7.88 22.11 20.45
CA ALA A 67 7.42 22.71 21.69
C ALA A 67 8.51 23.63 22.25
#